data_AF-A0A7I8VFU9-F1
#
_entry.id   AF-A0A7I8VFU9-F1
#
_cell.length_a   1.000
_cell.length_b   1.000
_cell.length_c   1.000
_cell.angle_alpha   90.00
_cell.angle_beta   90.00
_cell.angle_gamma   90.00
#
_symmetry.space_group_name_H-M   'P 1'
#
loop_
_entity.id
_entity.type
_entity.pdbx_description
1 polymer ?
#
loop_
_entity_poly.entity_id
_entity_poly.type
_entity_poly.pdbx_seq_one_letter_code
_entity_poly.pdbx_strand_id
1 'polypeptide(L)'
;MPDSYIVHKTPERFCYAFGRILEEKYSQVRSNTWITAITCLLDVLQVGIPVSLKNQAEFAGMWKALAPCLENFLFCPNEAPSSLTAEEHEEHEALDVRVVSLLRDEVLPHSDAVPRPFLVHAMNLLNRGSIHSAAQGPFIDTESSRTLREDFAKTCFETLLQFSFISKQAAWAEGSLTKLAVSALVQRCHAVLCKYVEDERLSGKCPLPRARTSEMTSVLKAIATLLVTLKKSEVTDVDEDIWRQVIDMYPVLVDCTISTCPRVSKALRQALQEYGGLLHHPTKK
;
A
#
# COMPACT_ATOMS: atom_id res chain seq x y z
N MET A 1 22.70 41.78 -5.22
CA MET A 1 21.89 40.63 -5.67
C MET A 1 22.09 39.46 -4.71
N PRO A 2 21.15 39.22 -3.77
CA PRO A 2 21.09 37.96 -3.02
C PRO A 2 19.75 37.19 -3.15
N ASP A 3 18.77 37.67 -3.92
CA ASP A 3 17.39 37.15 -3.85
C ASP A 3 17.08 35.93 -4.74
N SER A 4 17.91 35.58 -5.72
CA SER A 4 17.60 34.42 -6.59
C SER A 4 17.84 33.07 -5.90
N TYR A 5 18.74 32.99 -4.92
CA TYR A 5 19.09 31.72 -4.26
C TYR A 5 18.04 31.23 -3.24
N ILE A 6 17.23 32.14 -2.69
CA ILE A 6 16.24 31.82 -1.66
C ILE A 6 14.95 31.27 -2.29
N VAL A 7 14.56 31.78 -3.46
CA VAL A 7 13.29 31.41 -4.12
C VAL A 7 13.33 29.96 -4.62
N HIS A 8 14.46 29.50 -5.20
CA HIS A 8 14.60 28.16 -5.78
C HIS A 8 14.52 26.99 -4.79
N LYS A 9 14.50 27.22 -3.47
CA LYS A 9 14.33 26.17 -2.46
C LYS A 9 13.06 26.29 -1.61
N THR A 10 12.15 27.20 -1.96
CA THR A 10 10.93 27.44 -1.18
C THR A 10 10.05 26.19 -1.05
N PRO A 11 9.76 25.43 -2.12
CA PRO A 11 8.93 24.22 -2.01
C PRO A 11 9.58 23.12 -1.16
N GLU A 12 10.91 22.94 -1.28
CA GLU A 12 11.67 21.97 -0.49
C GLU A 12 11.66 22.33 1.01
N ARG A 13 11.90 23.60 1.34
CA ARG A 13 11.87 24.11 2.72
C ARG A 13 10.48 24.00 3.34
N PHE A 14 9.44 24.22 2.55
CA PHE A 14 8.06 24.02 2.97
C PHE A 14 7.84 22.57 3.40
N CYS A 15 8.23 21.59 2.58
CA CYS A 15 8.14 20.18 2.96
C CYS A 15 8.91 19.87 4.26
N TYR A 16 10.15 20.33 4.41
CA TYR A 16 10.91 20.09 5.65
C TYR A 16 10.25 20.71 6.89
N ALA A 17 9.71 21.93 6.78
CA ALA A 17 9.05 22.59 7.90
C ALA A 17 7.83 21.78 8.38
N PHE A 18 6.99 21.32 7.45
CA PHE A 18 5.86 20.45 7.77
C PHE A 18 6.33 19.09 8.28
N GLY A 19 7.30 18.47 7.63
CA GLY A 19 7.85 17.17 8.02
C GLY A 19 8.29 17.12 9.48
N ARG A 20 8.97 18.17 9.95
CA ARG A 20 9.37 18.27 11.36
C ARG A 20 8.20 18.33 12.35
N ILE A 21 7.09 18.94 11.97
CA ILE A 21 5.88 18.97 12.80
C ILE A 21 5.19 17.61 12.78
N LEU A 22 5.21 16.92 11.63
CA LEU A 22 4.60 15.60 11.45
C LEU A 22 5.34 14.48 12.18
N GLU A 23 6.66 14.61 12.35
CA GLU A 23 7.47 13.69 13.17
C GLU A 23 7.02 13.66 14.64
N GLU A 24 6.41 14.75 15.12
CA GLU A 24 5.86 14.88 16.47
C GLU A 24 4.43 14.32 16.60
N LYS A 25 3.91 13.61 15.57
CA LYS A 25 2.62 12.89 15.67
C LYS A 25 2.66 11.99 16.92
N TYR A 26 1.66 12.16 17.79
CA TYR A 26 1.55 11.48 19.09
C TYR A 26 2.67 11.70 20.13
N SER A 27 3.64 12.60 19.90
CA SER A 27 4.70 12.85 20.91
C SER A 27 4.18 13.54 22.17
N GLN A 28 3.04 14.25 22.08
CA GLN A 28 2.38 14.92 23.19
C GLN A 28 0.89 14.60 23.22
N VAL A 29 0.38 14.23 24.40
CA VAL A 29 -0.98 13.69 24.65
C VAL A 29 -2.11 14.62 24.17
N ARG A 30 -1.87 15.93 24.01
CA ARG A 30 -2.91 16.91 23.62
C ARG A 30 -2.52 17.81 22.45
N SER A 31 -1.48 17.45 21.70
CA SER A 31 -1.09 18.24 20.53
C SER A 31 -1.90 17.81 19.32
N ASN A 32 -2.77 18.70 18.85
CA ASN A 32 -3.45 18.56 17.55
C ASN A 32 -2.68 19.30 16.44
N THR A 33 -1.47 19.81 16.73
CA THR A 33 -0.68 20.58 15.79
C THR A 33 -0.30 19.75 14.56
N TRP A 34 0.02 18.47 14.75
CA TRP A 34 0.32 17.56 13.63
C TRP A 34 -0.91 17.32 12.74
N ILE A 35 -2.13 17.31 13.30
CA ILE A 35 -3.40 17.18 12.55
C ILE A 35 -3.59 18.38 11.63
N THR A 36 -3.43 19.59 12.18
CA THR A 36 -3.50 20.83 11.39
C THR A 36 -2.41 20.85 10.33
N ALA A 37 -1.19 20.46 10.70
CA ALA A 37 -0.07 20.44 9.76
C ALA A 37 -0.30 19.47 8.59
N ILE A 38 -0.72 18.22 8.84
CA ILE A 38 -0.97 17.27 7.74
C ILE A 38 -2.13 17.72 6.88
N THR A 39 -3.19 18.28 7.48
CA THR A 39 -4.35 18.79 6.74
C THR A 39 -3.91 19.90 5.78
N CYS A 40 -3.20 20.92 6.28
CA CYS A 40 -2.68 22.00 5.45
C CYS A 40 -1.69 21.50 4.39
N LEU A 41 -0.81 20.55 4.73
CA LEU A 41 0.11 19.96 3.76
C LEU A 41 -0.65 19.28 2.63
N LEU A 42 -1.64 18.46 2.93
CA LEU A 42 -2.44 17.75 1.93
C LEU A 42 -3.23 18.71 1.04
N ASP A 43 -3.84 19.74 1.62
CA ASP A 43 -4.59 20.76 0.87
C ASP A 43 -3.67 21.53 -0.09
N VAL A 44 -2.46 21.89 0.36
CA VAL A 44 -1.45 22.54 -0.50
C VAL A 44 -0.97 21.60 -1.59
N LEU A 45 -0.70 20.33 -1.27
CA LEU A 45 -0.20 19.36 -2.25
C LEU A 45 -1.24 19.02 -3.33
N GLN A 46 -2.53 19.02 -3.01
CA GLN A 46 -3.59 18.79 -3.99
C GLN A 46 -3.55 19.82 -5.13
N VAL A 47 -3.13 21.06 -4.85
CA VAL A 47 -2.92 22.09 -5.87
C VAL A 47 -1.46 22.10 -6.38
N GLY A 48 -0.51 21.88 -5.49
CA GLY A 48 0.92 22.00 -5.75
C GLY A 48 1.49 20.88 -6.62
N ILE A 49 1.00 19.66 -6.50
CA ILE A 49 1.47 18.52 -7.32
C ILE A 49 1.20 18.78 -8.80
N PRO A 50 -0.02 19.09 -9.26
CA PRO A 50 -0.29 19.43 -10.66
C PRO A 50 0.61 20.56 -11.21
N VAL A 51 0.94 21.56 -10.39
CA VAL A 51 1.85 22.65 -10.76
C VAL A 51 3.28 22.15 -10.87
N SER A 52 3.73 21.32 -9.93
CA SER A 52 5.08 20.76 -9.92
C SER A 52 5.36 19.85 -11.13
N LEU A 53 4.36 19.10 -11.59
CA LEU A 53 4.46 18.22 -12.77
C LEU A 53 4.71 19.01 -14.06
N LYS A 54 4.20 20.25 -14.14
CA LYS A 54 4.43 21.18 -15.26
C LYS A 54 5.79 21.90 -15.18
N ASN A 55 6.41 21.95 -13.99
CA ASN A 55 7.62 22.72 -13.71
C ASN A 55 8.70 21.85 -13.04
N GLN A 56 8.93 20.64 -13.54
CA GLN A 56 9.68 19.58 -12.85
C GLN A 56 11.06 20.01 -12.32
N ALA A 57 11.80 20.83 -13.07
CA ALA A 57 13.14 21.29 -12.68
C ALA A 57 13.14 22.12 -11.39
N GLU A 58 12.11 22.96 -11.19
CA GLU A 58 12.00 23.84 -10.03
C GLU A 58 11.53 23.10 -8.77
N PHE A 59 10.85 21.96 -8.95
CA PHE A 59 10.26 21.19 -7.85
C PHE A 59 10.99 19.86 -7.58
N ALA A 60 12.12 19.59 -8.26
CA ALA A 60 12.88 18.35 -8.06
C ALA A 60 13.28 18.12 -6.59
N GLY A 61 13.70 19.19 -5.88
CA GLY A 61 14.03 19.13 -4.46
C GLY A 61 12.84 18.84 -3.55
N MET A 62 11.65 19.34 -3.91
CA MET A 62 10.40 19.12 -3.16
C MET A 62 10.07 17.64 -3.07
N TRP A 63 10.12 16.90 -4.18
CA TRP A 63 9.81 15.48 -4.21
C TRP A 63 10.72 14.68 -3.25
N LYS A 64 12.00 15.02 -3.20
CA LYS A 64 12.95 14.40 -2.27
C LYS A 64 12.61 14.67 -0.81
N ALA A 65 12.18 15.90 -0.48
CA ALA A 65 11.79 16.28 0.87
C ALA A 65 10.40 15.75 1.27
N LEU A 66 9.47 15.61 0.31
CA LEU A 66 8.10 15.20 0.56
C LEU A 66 8.00 13.72 0.96
N ALA A 67 8.77 12.84 0.32
CA ALA A 67 8.77 11.40 0.60
C ALA A 67 8.87 11.07 2.10
N PRO A 68 9.93 11.49 2.82
CA PRO A 68 10.05 11.19 4.25
C PRO A 68 8.96 11.87 5.09
N CYS A 69 8.39 12.99 4.67
CA CYS A 69 7.27 13.63 5.40
C CYS A 69 6.03 12.72 5.42
N LEU A 70 5.69 12.15 4.26
CA LEU A 70 4.56 11.22 4.14
C LEU A 70 4.85 9.91 4.88
N GLU A 71 6.08 9.38 4.77
CA GLU A 71 6.49 8.17 5.48
C GLU A 71 6.40 8.33 6.99
N ASN A 72 7.04 9.36 7.54
CA ASN A 72 7.11 9.58 8.99
C ASN A 72 5.72 9.84 9.59
N PHE A 73 4.82 10.46 8.83
CA PHE A 73 3.43 10.64 9.23
C PHE A 73 2.64 9.32 9.26
N LEU A 74 2.72 8.53 8.18
CA LEU A 74 1.96 7.27 8.04
C LEU A 74 2.48 6.16 8.95
N PHE A 75 3.79 6.15 9.22
CA PHE A 75 4.48 5.14 10.02
C PHE A 75 5.24 5.76 11.18
N CYS A 76 4.57 6.67 11.89
CA CYS A 76 5.10 7.33 13.07
C CYS A 76 5.60 6.31 14.11
N PRO A 77 6.80 6.50 14.69
CA PRO A 77 7.33 5.62 15.72
C PRO A 77 6.69 5.83 17.10
N ASN A 78 6.01 6.96 17.33
CA ASN A 78 5.37 7.25 18.61
C ASN A 78 4.05 6.46 18.74
N GLU A 79 3.82 5.88 19.91
CA GLU A 79 2.58 5.16 20.20
C GLU A 79 1.41 6.13 20.35
N ALA A 80 0.27 5.76 19.77
CA ALA A 80 -0.96 6.53 19.92
C ALA A 80 -1.38 6.58 21.41
N PRO A 81 -1.83 7.74 21.93
CA PRO A 81 -2.28 7.84 23.32
C PRO A 81 -3.41 6.86 23.62
N SER A 82 -3.32 6.12 24.72
CA SER A 82 -4.37 5.19 25.15
C SER A 82 -5.68 5.88 25.56
N SER A 83 -5.67 7.21 25.65
CA SER A 83 -6.85 8.03 25.97
C SER A 83 -7.70 8.39 24.76
N LEU A 84 -7.29 8.03 23.54
CA LEU A 84 -8.03 8.36 22.32
C LEU A 84 -9.39 7.65 22.28
N THR A 85 -10.41 8.37 21.85
CA THR A 85 -11.74 7.77 21.59
C THR A 85 -11.76 7.02 20.26
N ALA A 86 -12.80 6.21 20.05
CA ALA A 86 -12.97 5.52 18.77
C ALA A 86 -13.15 6.51 17.61
N GLU A 87 -13.88 7.59 17.84
CA GLU A 87 -14.09 8.67 16.86
C GLU A 87 -12.76 9.36 16.51
N GLU A 88 -11.90 9.65 17.49
CA GLU A 88 -10.58 10.24 17.22
C GLU A 88 -9.67 9.28 16.44
N HIS A 89 -9.74 7.98 16.71
CA HIS A 89 -9.01 6.99 15.92
C HIS A 89 -9.48 6.96 14.45
N GLU A 90 -10.79 7.00 14.21
CA GLU A 90 -11.37 7.07 12.87
C GLU A 90 -10.97 8.36 12.15
N GLU A 91 -10.98 9.50 12.83
CA GLU A 91 -10.54 10.79 12.27
C GLU A 91 -9.04 10.78 11.91
N HIS A 92 -8.19 10.19 12.76
CA HIS A 92 -6.77 10.04 12.48
C HIS A 92 -6.52 9.11 11.30
N GLU A 93 -7.25 7.99 11.22
CA GLU A 93 -7.18 7.07 10.09
C GLU A 93 -7.65 7.72 8.78
N ALA A 94 -8.68 8.57 8.83
CA ALA A 94 -9.15 9.29 7.66
C ALA A 94 -8.05 10.19 7.06
N LEU A 95 -7.16 10.76 7.90
CA LEU A 95 -6.00 11.51 7.42
C LEU A 95 -4.98 10.59 6.74
N ASP A 96 -4.72 9.41 7.30
CA ASP A 96 -3.84 8.41 6.67
C ASP A 96 -4.40 8.00 5.28
N VAL A 97 -5.72 7.77 5.16
CA VAL A 97 -6.42 7.47 3.90
C VAL A 97 -6.34 8.63 2.90
N ARG A 98 -6.38 9.89 3.37
CA ARG A 98 -6.18 11.07 2.49
C ARG A 98 -4.78 11.11 1.87
N VAL A 99 -3.74 10.69 2.60
CA VAL A 99 -2.39 10.58 2.02
C VAL A 99 -2.38 9.55 0.87
N VAL A 100 -2.99 8.39 1.09
CA VAL A 100 -3.09 7.34 0.05
C VAL A 100 -3.87 7.85 -1.17
N SER A 101 -4.97 8.57 -0.94
CA SER A 101 -5.77 9.17 -2.01
C SER A 101 -4.98 10.19 -2.82
N LEU A 102 -4.18 11.05 -2.17
CA LEU A 102 -3.28 11.97 -2.88
C LEU A 102 -2.30 11.23 -3.79
N LEU A 103 -1.70 10.13 -3.31
CA LEU A 103 -0.82 9.31 -4.15
C LEU A 103 -1.58 8.68 -5.32
N ARG A 104 -2.75 8.10 -5.07
CA ARG A 104 -3.61 7.45 -6.06
C ARG A 104 -4.07 8.40 -7.16
N ASP A 105 -4.43 9.63 -6.79
CA ASP A 105 -5.15 10.55 -7.67
C ASP A 105 -4.20 11.56 -8.35
N GLU A 106 -3.19 12.06 -7.65
CA GLU A 106 -2.33 13.15 -8.14
C GLU A 106 -0.90 12.72 -8.52
N VAL A 107 -0.44 11.56 -8.04
CA VAL A 107 0.95 11.10 -8.27
C VAL A 107 1.00 9.94 -9.27
N LEU A 108 0.37 8.82 -8.93
CA LEU A 108 0.50 7.57 -9.67
C LEU A 108 -0.02 7.65 -11.12
N PRO A 109 -1.09 8.40 -11.45
CA PRO A 109 -1.52 8.59 -12.85
C PRO A 109 -0.53 9.38 -13.70
N HIS A 110 0.38 10.13 -13.07
CA HIS A 110 1.29 11.07 -13.73
C HIS A 110 2.76 10.69 -13.57
N SER A 111 3.08 9.40 -13.46
CA SER A 111 4.43 8.90 -13.17
C SER A 111 5.58 9.48 -14.06
N ASP A 112 5.30 10.15 -15.19
CA ASP A 112 6.18 10.43 -16.37
C ASP A 112 6.88 11.73 -16.08
N ALA A 113 6.15 12.56 -15.36
CA ALA A 113 6.57 13.80 -14.78
C ALA A 113 7.00 13.67 -13.31
N VAL A 114 6.74 12.53 -12.65
CA VAL A 114 7.14 12.31 -11.25
C VAL A 114 8.54 11.68 -11.20
N PRO A 115 9.45 12.16 -10.34
CA PRO A 115 10.76 11.54 -10.17
C PRO A 115 10.67 10.06 -9.76
N ARG A 116 11.34 9.18 -10.51
CA ARG A 116 11.36 7.73 -10.24
C ARG A 116 11.69 7.35 -8.78
N PRO A 117 12.65 7.99 -8.07
CA PRO A 117 12.89 7.69 -6.66
C PRO A 117 11.66 7.89 -5.77
N PHE A 118 10.83 8.90 -6.07
CA PHE A 118 9.60 9.17 -5.34
C PHE A 118 8.54 8.08 -5.62
N LEU A 119 8.40 7.64 -6.87
CA LEU A 119 7.46 6.57 -7.23
C LEU A 119 7.82 5.25 -6.55
N VAL A 120 9.10 4.88 -6.52
CA VAL A 120 9.57 3.69 -5.79
C VAL A 120 9.22 3.79 -4.31
N HIS A 121 9.45 4.97 -3.72
CA HIS A 121 9.10 5.23 -2.33
C HIS A 121 7.59 5.15 -2.07
N ALA A 122 6.76 5.74 -2.93
CA ALA A 122 5.30 5.65 -2.85
C ALA A 122 4.81 4.19 -2.91
N MET A 123 5.36 3.37 -3.80
CA MET A 123 5.04 1.93 -3.86
C MET A 123 5.43 1.20 -2.58
N ASN A 124 6.59 1.51 -2.01
CA ASN A 124 7.02 0.93 -0.73
C ASN A 124 6.11 1.35 0.43
N LEU A 125 5.66 2.61 0.46
CA LEU A 125 4.69 3.11 1.45
C LEU A 125 3.36 2.36 1.35
N LEU A 126 2.80 2.23 0.14
CA LEU A 126 1.56 1.51 -0.08
C LEU A 126 1.70 0.03 0.30
N ASN A 127 2.83 -0.60 -0.04
CA ASN A 127 3.11 -1.97 0.36
C ASN A 127 3.14 -2.11 1.89
N ARG A 128 3.93 -1.27 2.56
CA ARG A 128 4.07 -1.26 4.01
C ARG A 128 2.73 -1.00 4.71
N GLY A 129 1.94 -0.05 4.19
CA GLY A 129 0.63 0.35 4.73
C GLY A 129 -0.39 -0.76 4.59
N SER A 130 -0.37 -1.47 3.47
CA SER A 130 -1.22 -2.63 3.28
C SER A 130 -0.91 -3.74 4.30
N ILE A 131 0.35 -3.95 4.69
CA ILE A 131 0.77 -5.01 5.64
C ILE A 131 0.51 -4.63 7.11
N HIS A 132 0.94 -3.44 7.52
CA HIS A 132 1.16 -3.10 8.94
C HIS A 132 -0.10 -2.80 9.75
N SER A 133 -1.26 -2.62 9.10
CA SER A 133 -2.50 -2.28 9.81
C SER A 133 -3.41 -3.47 10.12
N ALA A 134 -3.12 -4.64 9.53
CA ALA A 134 -3.90 -5.85 9.73
C ALA A 134 -3.17 -6.86 10.64
N ALA A 135 -1.88 -6.67 10.90
CA ALA A 135 -1.02 -7.77 11.29
C ALA A 135 -0.66 -7.85 12.78
N GLN A 136 -0.91 -6.83 13.61
CA GLN A 136 -0.37 -6.80 14.98
C GLN A 136 -1.46 -6.61 16.03
N GLY A 137 -2.05 -7.72 16.46
CA GLY A 137 -2.90 -7.78 17.64
C GLY A 137 -3.08 -9.24 18.05
N PRO A 138 -2.82 -9.62 19.32
CA PRO A 138 -3.16 -10.96 19.80
C PRO A 138 -4.67 -11.20 19.68
N PHE A 139 -5.06 -12.47 19.56
CA PHE A 139 -6.43 -12.97 19.32
C PHE A 139 -7.47 -12.62 20.41
N ILE A 140 -7.07 -11.81 21.39
CA ILE A 140 -7.84 -11.45 22.58
C ILE A 140 -7.73 -9.92 22.71
N ASP A 141 -8.67 -9.20 22.09
CA ASP A 141 -9.36 -8.06 22.71
C ASP A 141 -10.11 -7.24 21.66
N THR A 142 -11.37 -6.93 21.97
CA THR A 142 -12.22 -6.00 21.20
C THR A 142 -11.59 -4.60 21.05
N GLU A 143 -10.59 -4.26 21.88
CA GLU A 143 -9.77 -3.05 21.78
C GLU A 143 -8.69 -3.13 20.70
N SER A 144 -8.11 -4.31 20.45
CA SER A 144 -7.10 -4.49 19.40
C SER A 144 -7.67 -4.26 17.99
N SER A 145 -8.99 -4.42 17.80
CA SER A 145 -9.67 -4.03 16.56
C SER A 145 -9.71 -2.51 16.33
N ARG A 146 -9.59 -1.68 17.38
CA ARG A 146 -9.68 -0.22 17.31
C ARG A 146 -8.38 0.44 16.86
N THR A 147 -7.27 -0.31 16.87
CA THR A 147 -5.94 0.16 16.44
C THR A 147 -5.53 -0.35 15.07
N LEU A 148 -6.29 -1.29 14.49
CA LEU A 148 -6.07 -1.79 13.14
C LEU A 148 -6.64 -0.72 12.20
N ARG A 149 -5.81 0.13 11.60
CA ARG A 149 -6.26 1.11 10.60
C ARG A 149 -6.67 0.35 9.33
N GLU A 150 -7.83 -0.28 9.39
CA GLU A 150 -8.34 -1.23 8.39
C GLU A 150 -8.64 -0.54 7.05
N ASP A 151 -9.24 0.64 7.09
CA ASP A 151 -9.54 1.44 5.91
C ASP A 151 -8.26 1.96 5.25
N PHE A 152 -7.26 2.36 6.04
CA PHE A 152 -5.94 2.70 5.53
C PHE A 152 -5.28 1.50 4.82
N ALA A 153 -5.19 0.34 5.48
CA ALA A 153 -4.59 -0.86 4.87
C ALA A 153 -5.33 -1.30 3.60
N LYS A 154 -6.67 -1.26 3.64
CA LYS A 154 -7.52 -1.58 2.49
C LYS A 154 -7.27 -0.61 1.34
N THR A 155 -7.25 0.70 1.60
CA THR A 155 -7.01 1.73 0.57
C THR A 155 -5.62 1.57 -0.05
N CYS A 156 -4.60 1.28 0.76
CA CYS A 156 -3.25 0.96 0.25
C CYS A 156 -3.27 -0.25 -0.69
N PHE A 157 -3.94 -1.34 -0.29
CA PHE A 157 -4.04 -2.55 -1.09
C PHE A 157 -4.81 -2.33 -2.40
N GLU A 158 -5.96 -1.67 -2.34
CA GLU A 158 -6.76 -1.34 -3.53
C GLU A 158 -5.98 -0.45 -4.50
N THR A 159 -5.21 0.51 -3.99
CA THR A 159 -4.35 1.38 -4.82
C THR A 159 -3.23 0.56 -5.49
N LEU A 160 -2.55 -0.32 -4.75
CA LEU A 160 -1.55 -1.23 -5.36
C LEU A 160 -2.17 -2.08 -6.46
N LEU A 161 -3.36 -2.64 -6.22
CA LEU A 161 -4.07 -3.47 -7.18
C LEU A 161 -4.47 -2.69 -8.45
N GLN A 162 -4.94 -1.46 -8.27
CA GLN A 162 -5.31 -0.58 -9.38
C GLN A 162 -4.11 -0.32 -10.29
N PHE A 163 -2.96 0.03 -9.71
CA PHE A 163 -1.77 0.39 -10.49
C PHE A 163 -0.90 -0.80 -10.89
N SER A 164 -1.13 -2.01 -10.36
CA SER A 164 -0.42 -3.23 -10.81
C SER A 164 -0.89 -3.75 -12.16
N PHE A 165 -2.11 -3.41 -12.61
CA PHE A 165 -2.70 -3.98 -13.84
C PHE A 165 -2.99 -2.98 -14.96
N ILE A 166 -3.03 -1.68 -14.65
CA ILE A 166 -3.43 -0.63 -15.62
C ILE A 166 -2.29 -0.24 -16.60
N SER A 167 -1.05 -0.67 -16.38
CA SER A 167 0.12 -0.25 -17.17
C SER A 167 0.24 -0.91 -18.58
N LYS A 168 -0.85 -0.99 -19.35
CA LYS A 168 -0.78 -1.38 -20.78
C LYS A 168 -0.94 -0.21 -21.75
N GLN A 169 -1.11 1.03 -21.28
CA GLN A 169 -1.59 2.13 -22.13
C GLN A 169 -0.83 3.45 -22.06
N ALA A 170 0.31 3.49 -21.37
CA ALA A 170 1.20 4.63 -21.46
C ALA A 170 2.62 4.11 -21.68
N ALA A 171 3.28 4.61 -22.71
CA ALA A 171 4.59 4.16 -23.13
C ALA A 171 5.66 4.62 -22.13
N TRP A 172 5.74 3.95 -20.99
CA TRP A 172 6.80 4.12 -20.01
C TRP A 172 8.00 3.27 -20.40
N ALA A 173 9.11 3.46 -19.70
CA ALA A 173 10.10 2.41 -19.49
C ALA A 173 9.45 1.25 -18.66
N GLU A 174 8.43 0.61 -19.24
CA GLU A 174 7.21 -0.04 -18.67
C GLU A 174 7.46 -1.21 -17.73
N GLY A 175 8.64 -1.81 -17.75
CA GLY A 175 8.93 -3.00 -16.94
C GLY A 175 9.13 -2.73 -15.46
N SER A 176 9.87 -1.69 -15.09
CA SER A 176 10.45 -1.64 -13.72
C SER A 176 9.47 -1.21 -12.62
N LEU A 177 8.56 -0.27 -12.89
CA LEU A 177 7.62 0.19 -11.86
C LEU A 177 6.41 -0.74 -11.75
N THR A 178 5.90 -1.23 -12.89
CA THR A 178 4.93 -2.32 -12.93
C THR A 178 5.49 -3.55 -12.22
N LYS A 179 6.76 -3.91 -12.44
CA LYS A 179 7.44 -4.97 -11.69
C LYS A 179 7.42 -4.70 -10.19
N LEU A 180 7.72 -3.46 -9.76
CA LEU A 180 7.71 -3.10 -8.35
C LEU A 180 6.31 -3.21 -7.74
N ALA A 181 5.27 -2.68 -8.40
CA ALA A 181 3.89 -2.73 -7.93
C ALA A 181 3.36 -4.17 -7.87
N VAL A 182 3.63 -4.97 -8.89
CA VAL A 182 3.24 -6.39 -8.92
C VAL A 182 4.02 -7.19 -7.88
N SER A 183 5.33 -6.96 -7.73
CA SER A 183 6.14 -7.63 -6.69
C SER A 183 5.65 -7.25 -5.28
N ALA A 184 5.33 -5.99 -5.04
CA ALA A 184 4.74 -5.54 -3.77
C ALA A 184 3.39 -6.21 -3.51
N LEU A 185 2.51 -6.27 -4.52
CA LEU A 185 1.22 -6.97 -4.42
C LEU A 185 1.41 -8.46 -4.12
N VAL A 186 2.33 -9.15 -4.80
CA VAL A 186 2.61 -10.57 -4.58
C VAL A 186 3.14 -10.82 -3.18
N GLN A 187 4.13 -10.03 -2.73
CA GLN A 187 4.65 -10.13 -1.36
C GLN A 187 3.56 -9.91 -0.31
N ARG A 188 2.69 -8.91 -0.52
CA ARG A 188 1.55 -8.64 0.35
C ARG A 188 0.57 -9.81 0.39
N CYS A 189 0.19 -10.33 -0.76
CA CYS A 189 -0.68 -11.49 -0.89
C CYS A 189 -0.10 -12.69 -0.12
N HIS A 190 1.17 -13.02 -0.35
CA HIS A 190 1.88 -14.09 0.33
C HIS A 190 1.88 -13.91 1.87
N ALA A 191 2.15 -12.69 2.36
CA ALA A 191 2.13 -12.39 3.79
C ALA A 191 0.75 -12.60 4.43
N VAL A 192 -0.35 -12.21 3.77
CA VAL A 192 -1.71 -12.48 4.27
C VAL A 192 -2.00 -13.96 4.33
N LEU A 193 -1.65 -14.70 3.26
CA LEU A 193 -1.87 -16.15 3.22
C LEU A 193 -1.15 -16.84 4.39
N CYS A 194 0.13 -16.55 4.59
CA CYS A 194 0.92 -17.14 5.68
C CYS A 194 0.31 -16.82 7.05
N LYS A 195 -0.05 -15.56 7.28
CA LYS A 195 -0.67 -15.15 8.54
C LYS A 195 -2.02 -15.82 8.75
N TYR A 196 -2.85 -15.90 7.73
CA TYR A 196 -4.17 -16.54 7.82
C TYR A 196 -4.06 -18.02 8.18
N VAL A 197 -3.10 -18.74 7.58
CA VAL A 197 -2.83 -20.15 7.91
C VAL A 197 -2.43 -20.30 9.38
N GLU A 198 -1.55 -19.43 9.87
CA GLU A 198 -1.13 -19.45 11.26
C GLU A 198 -2.29 -19.10 12.21
N ASP A 199 -3.09 -18.10 11.88
CA ASP A 199 -4.27 -17.69 12.65
C ASP A 199 -5.29 -18.85 12.73
N GLU A 200 -5.63 -19.53 11.61
CA GLU A 200 -6.51 -20.71 11.61
C GLU A 200 -5.94 -21.84 12.48
N ARG A 201 -4.63 -22.11 12.37
CA ARG A 201 -3.94 -23.16 13.13
C ARG A 201 -4.01 -22.91 14.64
N LEU A 202 -3.83 -21.66 15.05
CA LEU A 202 -3.88 -21.25 16.45
C LEU A 202 -5.33 -21.13 16.98
N SER A 203 -6.30 -20.83 16.11
CA SER A 203 -7.70 -20.64 16.50
C SER A 203 -8.42 -21.95 16.88
N GLY A 204 -7.92 -23.08 16.38
CA GLY A 204 -8.45 -24.41 16.70
C GLY A 204 -9.88 -24.61 16.17
N LYS A 205 -10.90 -24.48 17.05
CA LYS A 205 -12.32 -24.59 16.68
C LYS A 205 -13.06 -23.25 16.68
N CYS A 206 -12.40 -22.17 17.10
CA CYS A 206 -13.02 -20.86 17.11
C CYS A 206 -13.00 -20.28 15.68
N PRO A 207 -14.10 -19.66 15.20
CA PRO A 207 -14.06 -18.96 13.92
C PRO A 207 -13.18 -17.71 14.00
N LEU A 208 -12.38 -17.46 12.97
CA LEU A 208 -11.60 -16.23 12.85
C LEU A 208 -12.49 -14.98 12.76
N PRO A 209 -11.99 -13.80 13.19
CA PRO A 209 -12.72 -12.54 13.05
C PRO A 209 -13.16 -12.23 11.61
N ARG A 210 -14.29 -11.53 11.46
CA ARG A 210 -14.84 -11.16 10.14
C ARG A 210 -13.85 -10.34 9.31
N ALA A 211 -13.10 -9.44 9.93
CA ALA A 211 -12.05 -8.66 9.27
C ALA A 211 -10.99 -9.56 8.62
N ARG A 212 -10.50 -10.59 9.34
CA ARG A 212 -9.52 -11.56 8.81
C ARG A 212 -10.06 -12.32 7.60
N THR A 213 -11.28 -12.83 7.71
CA THR A 213 -11.91 -13.59 6.60
C THR A 213 -12.24 -12.70 5.39
N SER A 214 -12.56 -11.41 5.61
CA SER A 214 -12.78 -10.42 4.55
C SER A 214 -11.49 -10.07 3.82
N GLU A 215 -10.42 -9.75 4.56
CA GLU A 215 -9.09 -9.48 4.02
C GLU A 215 -8.59 -10.66 3.18
N MET A 216 -8.66 -11.87 3.73
CA MET A 216 -8.28 -13.10 3.04
C MET A 216 -9.08 -13.31 1.75
N THR A 217 -10.40 -13.07 1.78
CA THR A 217 -11.23 -13.15 0.57
C THR A 217 -10.81 -12.13 -0.50
N SER A 218 -10.47 -10.91 -0.11
CA SER A 218 -9.98 -9.87 -1.02
C SER A 218 -8.62 -10.23 -1.63
N VAL A 219 -7.70 -10.76 -0.82
CA VAL A 219 -6.39 -11.24 -1.30
C VAL A 219 -6.53 -12.39 -2.28
N LEU A 220 -7.35 -13.39 -1.98
CA LEU A 220 -7.56 -14.53 -2.88
C LEU A 220 -8.15 -14.09 -4.23
N LYS A 221 -9.06 -13.10 -4.24
CA LYS A 221 -9.57 -12.49 -5.48
C LYS A 221 -8.49 -11.74 -6.25
N ALA A 222 -7.64 -10.98 -5.56
CA ALA A 222 -6.52 -10.29 -6.19
C ALA A 222 -5.51 -11.27 -6.82
N ILE A 223 -5.19 -12.36 -6.13
CA ILE A 223 -4.35 -13.45 -6.65
C ILE A 223 -4.99 -14.05 -7.91
N ALA A 224 -6.29 -14.36 -7.89
CA ALA A 224 -6.97 -14.89 -9.07
C ALA A 224 -6.89 -13.91 -10.26
N THR A 225 -7.16 -12.62 -10.04
CA THR A 225 -7.02 -11.57 -11.06
C THR A 225 -5.59 -11.44 -11.58
N LEU A 226 -4.60 -11.50 -10.69
CA LEU A 226 -3.17 -11.49 -11.04
C LEU A 226 -2.85 -12.63 -11.99
N LEU A 227 -3.23 -13.86 -11.64
CA LEU A 227 -2.97 -15.05 -12.45
C LEU A 227 -3.66 -14.98 -13.82
N VAL A 228 -4.91 -14.53 -13.87
CA VAL A 228 -5.62 -14.31 -15.14
C VAL A 228 -4.87 -13.31 -16.02
N THR A 229 -4.33 -12.25 -15.42
CA THR A 229 -3.61 -11.19 -16.14
C THR A 229 -2.26 -11.71 -16.65
N LEU A 230 -1.48 -12.37 -15.79
CA LEU A 230 -0.18 -12.95 -16.15
C LEU A 230 -0.30 -13.97 -17.29
N LYS A 231 -1.35 -14.80 -17.31
CA LYS A 231 -1.61 -15.76 -18.39
C LYS A 231 -1.95 -15.11 -19.75
N LYS A 232 -2.46 -13.88 -19.74
CA LYS A 232 -2.81 -13.12 -20.96
C LYS A 232 -1.66 -12.25 -21.47
N SER A 233 -0.62 -12.06 -20.67
CA SER A 233 0.59 -11.34 -21.10
C SER A 233 1.49 -12.27 -21.92
N GLU A 234 2.26 -11.71 -22.85
CA GLU A 234 3.24 -12.51 -23.58
C GLU A 234 4.35 -12.97 -22.61
N VAL A 235 4.88 -14.18 -22.81
CA VAL A 235 5.86 -14.80 -21.89
C VAL A 235 7.13 -13.95 -21.76
N THR A 236 7.45 -13.13 -22.76
CA THR A 236 8.58 -12.19 -22.77
C THR A 236 8.35 -10.92 -21.94
N ASP A 237 7.10 -10.60 -21.61
CA ASP A 237 6.74 -9.37 -20.87
C ASP A 237 6.69 -9.58 -19.35
N VAL A 238 6.72 -10.83 -18.90
CA VAL A 238 6.62 -11.15 -17.47
C VAL A 238 8.00 -11.43 -16.90
N ASP A 239 8.36 -10.65 -15.90
CA ASP A 239 9.61 -10.81 -15.18
C ASP A 239 9.70 -12.18 -14.47
N GLU A 240 10.86 -12.84 -14.62
CA GLU A 240 11.10 -14.19 -14.08
C GLU A 240 10.96 -14.24 -12.55
N ASP A 241 11.34 -13.18 -11.83
CA ASP A 241 11.22 -13.13 -10.37
C ASP A 241 9.76 -13.06 -9.93
N ILE A 242 8.92 -12.32 -10.66
CA ILE A 242 7.47 -12.26 -10.40
C ILE A 242 6.86 -13.63 -10.63
N TRP A 243 7.22 -14.29 -11.73
CA TRP A 243 6.71 -15.62 -12.04
C TRP A 243 7.10 -16.64 -10.96
N ARG A 244 8.36 -16.60 -10.51
CA ARG A 244 8.86 -17.47 -9.44
C ARG A 244 8.14 -17.20 -8.11
N GLN A 245 7.98 -15.94 -7.71
CA GLN A 245 7.23 -15.57 -6.50
C GLN A 245 5.77 -16.04 -6.56
N VAL A 246 5.11 -15.98 -7.72
CA VAL A 246 3.75 -16.49 -7.88
C VAL A 246 3.72 -18.01 -7.70
N ILE A 247 4.65 -18.76 -8.31
CA ILE A 247 4.76 -20.21 -8.10
C ILE A 247 4.98 -20.52 -6.61
N ASP A 248 5.86 -19.78 -5.93
CA ASP A 248 6.19 -19.98 -4.53
C ASP A 248 5.01 -19.70 -3.57
N MET A 249 3.98 -18.96 -4.00
CA MET A 249 2.73 -18.81 -3.23
C MET A 249 1.85 -20.07 -3.24
N TYR A 250 2.03 -20.98 -4.21
CA TYR A 250 1.15 -22.14 -4.38
C TYR A 250 1.07 -23.04 -3.14
N PRO A 251 2.19 -23.45 -2.48
CA PRO A 251 2.12 -24.26 -1.26
C PRO A 251 1.27 -23.61 -0.17
N VAL A 252 1.43 -22.30 0.06
CA VAL A 252 0.67 -21.57 1.08
C VAL A 252 -0.83 -21.51 0.74
N LEU A 253 -1.18 -21.39 -0.54
CA LEU A 253 -2.58 -21.49 -0.97
C LEU A 253 -3.17 -22.86 -0.70
N VAL A 254 -2.39 -23.93 -0.90
CA VAL A 254 -2.83 -25.29 -0.54
C VAL A 254 -3.03 -25.40 0.97
N ASP A 255 -2.13 -24.83 1.77
CA ASP A 255 -2.27 -24.82 3.23
C ASP A 255 -3.53 -24.06 3.69
N CYS A 256 -3.97 -23.04 2.96
CA CYS A 256 -5.22 -22.32 3.24
C CYS A 256 -6.50 -23.19 3.11
N THR A 257 -6.40 -24.42 2.58
CA THR A 257 -7.54 -25.36 2.53
C THR A 257 -8.03 -25.79 3.91
N ILE A 258 -7.25 -25.55 4.97
CA ILE A 258 -7.68 -25.71 6.36
C ILE A 258 -8.85 -24.79 6.73
N SER A 259 -9.06 -23.70 5.98
CA SER A 259 -10.13 -22.74 6.23
C SER A 259 -11.51 -23.41 6.23
N THR A 260 -12.23 -23.26 7.33
CA THR A 260 -13.64 -23.67 7.44
C THR A 260 -14.63 -22.61 6.94
N CYS A 261 -14.16 -21.39 6.65
CA CYS A 261 -15.00 -20.29 6.18
C CYS A 261 -15.45 -20.47 4.71
N PRO A 262 -16.75 -20.62 4.40
CA PRO A 262 -17.21 -20.92 3.04
C PRO A 262 -16.84 -19.85 2.01
N ARG A 263 -16.78 -18.57 2.42
CA ARG A 263 -16.39 -17.45 1.54
C ARG A 263 -14.92 -17.56 1.13
N VAL A 264 -14.06 -17.83 2.10
CA VAL A 264 -12.62 -18.05 1.88
C VAL A 264 -12.42 -19.30 1.03
N SER A 265 -13.06 -20.42 1.36
CA SER A 265 -12.95 -21.66 0.57
C SER A 265 -13.39 -21.49 -0.89
N LYS A 266 -14.44 -20.67 -1.14
CA LYS A 266 -14.89 -20.34 -2.51
C LYS A 266 -13.83 -19.52 -3.26
N ALA A 267 -13.32 -18.45 -2.65
CA ALA A 267 -12.30 -17.61 -3.27
C ALA A 267 -10.98 -18.37 -3.48
N LEU A 268 -10.61 -19.24 -2.54
CA LEU A 268 -9.43 -20.08 -2.61
C LEU A 268 -9.51 -21.05 -3.77
N ARG A 269 -10.67 -21.71 -3.95
CA ARG A 269 -10.91 -22.58 -5.10
C ARG A 269 -10.71 -21.84 -6.42
N GLN A 270 -11.22 -20.61 -6.52
CA GLN A 270 -11.03 -19.79 -7.72
C GLN A 270 -9.55 -19.51 -7.96
N ALA A 271 -8.81 -19.05 -6.94
CA ALA A 271 -7.38 -18.80 -7.06
C ALA A 271 -6.59 -20.05 -7.47
N LEU A 272 -6.82 -21.20 -6.82
CA LEU A 272 -6.16 -22.48 -7.13
C LEU A 272 -6.45 -22.97 -8.56
N GLN A 273 -7.67 -22.75 -9.07
CA GLN A 273 -8.02 -23.09 -10.45
C GLN A 273 -7.21 -22.28 -11.46
N GLU A 274 -6.90 -21.03 -11.15
CA GLU A 274 -6.07 -20.20 -12.04
C GLU A 274 -4.62 -20.71 -12.13
N TYR A 275 -4.06 -21.29 -11.06
CA TYR A 275 -2.75 -21.96 -11.04
C TYR A 275 -2.68 -23.21 -11.92
N GLY A 276 -3.80 -23.93 -12.08
CA GLY A 276 -3.86 -25.06 -13.00
C GLY A 276 -3.42 -24.67 -14.42
N GLY A 277 -3.68 -23.41 -14.82
CA GLY A 277 -3.20 -22.84 -16.08
C GLY A 277 -1.68 -22.65 -16.14
N LEU A 278 -1.01 -22.37 -15.03
CA LEU A 278 0.45 -22.17 -14.93
C LEU A 278 1.25 -23.47 -14.96
N LEU A 279 0.64 -24.60 -14.58
CA LEU A 279 1.27 -25.92 -14.56
C LEU A 279 1.35 -26.58 -15.95
N HIS A 280 0.93 -25.89 -17.02
CA HIS A 280 1.12 -26.36 -18.39
C HIS A 280 2.55 -26.08 -18.84
N HIS A 281 3.20 -27.09 -19.43
CA HIS A 281 4.50 -26.91 -20.06
C HIS A 281 4.44 -25.77 -21.09
N PRO A 282 5.35 -24.78 -21.08
CA PRO A 282 5.38 -23.74 -22.11
C PRO A 282 5.43 -24.41 -23.49
N THR A 283 4.39 -24.23 -24.30
CA THR A 283 4.44 -24.64 -25.70
C THR A 283 5.28 -23.59 -26.42
N LYS A 284 6.50 -23.97 -26.80
CA LYS A 284 7.34 -23.14 -27.67
C LYS A 284 6.53 -22.82 -28.93
N LYS A 285 6.20 -21.54 -29.14
CA LYS A 285 5.85 -21.04 -30.47
C LYS A 285 7.14 -20.67 -31.19
#